data_AF-A0A820Q7Q8-F1
#
_entry.id   AF-A0A820Q7Q8-F1
#
_cell.length_a   1.000
_cell.length_b   1.000
_cell.length_c   1.000
_cell.angle_alpha   90.00
_cell.angle_beta   90.00
_cell.angle_gamma   90.00
#
_symmetry.space_group_name_H-M   'P 1'
#
loop_
_entity.id
_entity.type
_entity.pdbx_description
1 polymer ?
#
loop_
_entity_poly.entity_id
_entity_poly.type
_entity_poly.pdbx_seq_one_letter_code
_entity_poly.pdbx_strand_id
1 'polypeptide(L)'
;IVGGVATAVCTQNEIIIPENAIVGDVLVLTKPLGTQVAVSAHQWLENPDRWNRIKSVISEDDVRKAYQRAMNSMARLNKIGASLMHKYNAHACTDVTGFGLLGHAQNLAKHQKHDVSFVIHNLPIIAKMATIS
;
A
#
# COMPACT_ATOMS: atom_id res chain seq x y z
N ILE A 1 -6.30 18.35 10.64
CA ILE A 1 -5.91 17.92 9.27
C ILE A 1 -4.40 18.07 9.18
N VAL A 2 -3.68 17.05 8.70
CA VAL A 2 -2.23 17.11 8.45
C VAL A 2 -2.02 16.81 6.96
N GLY A 3 -1.31 17.67 6.25
CA GLY A 3 -1.09 17.56 4.81
C GLY A 3 -0.03 18.54 4.32
N GLY A 4 0.27 18.50 3.02
CA GLY A 4 1.27 19.36 2.39
C GLY A 4 1.27 19.22 0.87
N VAL A 5 2.18 19.94 0.21
CA VAL A 5 2.37 19.94 -1.25
C VAL A 5 3.80 19.53 -1.57
N ALA A 6 3.98 18.70 -2.60
CA ALA A 6 5.29 18.36 -3.15
C ALA A 6 5.34 18.77 -4.62
N THR A 7 6.38 19.52 -4.99
CA THR A 7 6.59 20.02 -6.37
C THR A 7 8.01 19.66 -6.81
N ALA A 8 8.14 19.23 -8.06
CA ALA A 8 9.42 19.02 -8.72
C ALA A 8 9.35 19.52 -10.17
N VAL A 9 10.46 20.09 -10.67
CA VAL A 9 10.65 20.42 -12.09
C VAL A 9 11.56 19.35 -12.67
N CYS A 10 11.06 18.61 -13.64
CA CYS A 10 11.72 17.42 -14.17
C CYS A 10 11.71 17.44 -15.70
N THR A 11 12.76 16.89 -16.27
CA THR A 11 12.85 16.50 -17.68
C THR A 11 12.10 15.19 -17.91
N GLN A 12 11.84 14.88 -19.19
CA GLN A 12 11.10 13.67 -19.57
C GLN A 12 11.75 12.38 -19.03
N ASN A 13 13.07 12.33 -18.98
CA ASN A 13 13.82 11.14 -18.55
C ASN A 13 13.82 10.95 -17.03
N GLU A 14 13.40 11.95 -16.26
CA GLU A 14 13.32 11.87 -14.80
C GLU A 14 11.97 11.33 -14.32
N ILE A 15 10.97 11.30 -15.22
CA ILE A 15 9.60 10.85 -14.94
C ILE A 15 9.30 9.55 -15.68
N ILE A 16 8.68 8.61 -14.98
CA ILE A 16 8.07 7.43 -15.59
C ILE A 16 6.58 7.70 -15.71
N ILE A 17 6.07 7.75 -16.94
CA ILE A 17 4.65 8.02 -17.22
C ILE A 17 3.84 6.74 -16.91
N PRO A 18 2.76 6.82 -16.11
CA PRO A 18 2.05 5.64 -15.60
C PRO A 18 1.06 5.02 -16.61
N GLU A 19 1.45 4.86 -17.87
CA GLU A 19 0.55 4.48 -18.97
C GLU A 19 1.12 3.43 -19.95
N ASN A 20 2.30 2.88 -19.67
CA ASN A 20 3.04 2.02 -20.62
C ASN A 20 3.08 0.53 -20.22
N ALA A 21 2.24 0.05 -19.31
CA ALA A 21 2.21 -1.36 -18.94
C ALA A 21 1.83 -2.24 -20.15
N ILE A 22 2.44 -3.42 -20.24
CA ILE A 22 2.26 -4.37 -21.35
C ILE A 22 1.88 -5.77 -20.83
N VAL A 23 1.28 -6.59 -21.70
CA VAL A 23 1.01 -8.00 -21.39
C VAL A 23 2.33 -8.71 -21.10
N GLY A 24 2.37 -9.45 -20.00
CA GLY A 24 3.57 -10.13 -19.52
C GLY A 24 4.29 -9.41 -18.37
N ASP A 25 3.93 -8.15 -18.10
CA ASP A 25 4.41 -7.45 -16.92
C ASP A 25 3.96 -8.12 -15.61
N VAL A 26 4.78 -7.92 -14.56
CA VAL A 26 4.49 -8.38 -13.21
C VAL A 26 4.17 -7.22 -12.28
N LEU A 27 3.27 -7.46 -11.32
CA LEU A 27 2.89 -6.47 -10.33
C LEU A 27 3.74 -6.62 -9.06
N VAL A 28 4.42 -5.54 -8.67
CA VAL A 28 5.26 -5.49 -7.47
C VAL A 28 4.68 -4.49 -6.47
N LEU A 29 4.35 -4.97 -5.27
CA LEU A 29 3.90 -4.13 -4.16
C LEU A 29 5.02 -3.92 -3.15
N THR A 30 5.35 -2.67 -2.85
CA THR A 30 6.56 -2.31 -2.07
C THR A 30 6.33 -2.18 -0.57
N LYS A 31 5.07 -2.18 -0.12
CA LYS A 31 4.67 -2.10 1.29
C LYS A 31 3.51 -3.06 1.57
N PRO A 32 3.48 -3.70 2.76
CA PRO A 32 2.37 -4.56 3.13
C PRO A 32 1.08 -3.77 3.35
N LEU A 33 -0.05 -4.42 3.11
CA LEU A 33 -1.41 -3.94 3.36
C LEU A 33 -1.81 -4.11 4.83
N GLY A 34 -2.97 -3.57 5.20
CA GLY A 34 -3.58 -3.76 6.53
C GLY A 34 -3.22 -2.67 7.56
N THR A 35 -2.68 -1.53 7.13
CA THR A 35 -2.35 -0.41 8.01
C THR A 35 -3.58 0.16 8.72
N GLN A 36 -4.72 0.29 8.03
CA GLN A 36 -5.97 0.77 8.63
C GLN A 36 -6.47 -0.16 9.74
N VAL A 37 -6.41 -1.47 9.52
CA VAL A 37 -6.79 -2.49 10.51
C VAL A 37 -5.87 -2.42 11.72
N ALA A 38 -4.55 -2.32 11.51
CA ALA A 38 -3.57 -2.20 12.60
C ALA A 38 -3.77 -0.95 13.47
N VAL A 39 -4.02 0.21 12.84
CA VAL A 39 -4.30 1.47 13.58
C VAL A 39 -5.62 1.37 14.33
N SER A 40 -6.66 0.82 13.68
CA SER A 40 -7.99 0.69 14.30
C SER A 40 -7.95 -0.28 15.48
N ALA A 41 -7.29 -1.44 15.33
CA ALA A 41 -7.12 -2.42 16.39
C ALA A 41 -6.38 -1.84 17.60
N HIS A 42 -5.36 -1.01 17.36
CA HIS A 42 -4.67 -0.33 18.46
C HIS A 42 -5.58 0.64 19.20
N GLN A 43 -6.35 1.47 18.49
CA GLN A 43 -7.33 2.37 19.11
C GLN A 43 -8.38 1.60 19.92
N TRP A 44 -8.75 0.39 19.50
CA TRP A 44 -9.74 -0.41 20.20
C TRP A 44 -9.23 -0.93 21.55
N LEU A 45 -7.92 -0.98 21.80
CA LEU A 45 -7.40 -1.34 23.13
C LEU A 45 -7.93 -0.42 24.25
N GLU A 46 -8.24 0.84 23.91
CA GLU A 46 -8.81 1.82 24.84
C GLU A 46 -10.35 1.80 24.86
N ASN A 47 -10.98 0.97 24.03
CA ASN A 47 -12.43 0.83 23.90
C ASN A 47 -12.87 -0.62 24.24
N PRO A 48 -13.33 -0.88 25.47
CA PRO A 48 -13.66 -2.24 25.92
C PRO A 48 -14.65 -2.97 25.00
N ASP A 49 -15.67 -2.29 24.50
CA ASP A 49 -16.70 -2.91 23.64
C ASP A 49 -16.14 -3.40 22.31
N ARG A 50 -15.20 -2.64 21.72
CA ARG A 50 -14.53 -3.04 20.47
C ARG A 50 -13.43 -4.07 20.71
N TRP A 51 -12.64 -3.91 21.77
CA TRP A 51 -11.59 -4.87 22.13
C TRP A 51 -12.16 -6.26 22.40
N ASN A 52 -13.29 -6.33 23.11
CA ASN A 52 -13.98 -7.58 23.42
C ASN A 52 -14.36 -8.40 22.18
N ARG A 53 -14.52 -7.76 21.00
CA ARG A 53 -14.85 -8.45 19.74
C ARG A 53 -13.68 -9.20 19.12
N ILE A 54 -12.44 -8.73 19.36
CA ILE A 54 -11.24 -9.26 18.70
C ILE A 54 -10.26 -9.94 19.67
N LYS A 55 -10.40 -9.73 20.99
CA LYS A 55 -9.49 -10.27 22.01
C LYS A 55 -9.37 -11.81 22.03
N SER A 56 -10.33 -12.53 21.44
CA SER A 56 -10.28 -14.00 21.32
C SER A 56 -9.37 -14.47 20.18
N VAL A 57 -9.07 -13.59 19.22
CA VAL A 57 -8.34 -13.92 17.98
C VAL A 57 -6.95 -13.31 17.97
N ILE A 58 -6.73 -12.21 18.69
CA ILE A 58 -5.46 -11.49 18.71
C ILE A 58 -5.08 -11.02 20.13
N SER A 59 -3.78 -11.09 20.45
CA SER A 59 -3.24 -10.58 21.71
C SER A 59 -2.96 -9.07 21.65
N GLU A 60 -2.91 -8.40 22.80
CA GLU A 60 -2.52 -6.97 22.86
C GLU A 60 -1.11 -6.73 22.33
N ASP A 61 -0.19 -7.67 22.56
CA ASP A 61 1.19 -7.61 22.08
C ASP A 61 1.25 -7.68 20.54
N ASP A 62 0.46 -8.57 19.93
CA ASP A 62 0.34 -8.66 18.47
C ASP A 62 -0.21 -7.35 17.88
N VAL A 63 -1.20 -6.74 18.52
CA VAL A 63 -1.76 -5.44 18.11
C VAL A 63 -0.70 -4.35 18.17
N ARG A 64 0.05 -4.25 19.27
CA ARG A 64 1.13 -3.25 19.42
C ARG A 64 2.23 -3.44 18.37
N LYS A 65 2.63 -4.69 18.11
CA LYS A 65 3.60 -5.04 17.05
C LYS A 65 3.07 -4.67 15.66
N ALA A 66 1.81 -4.97 15.36
CA ALA A 66 1.18 -4.63 14.08
C ALA A 66 1.10 -3.11 13.89
N TYR A 67 0.73 -2.37 14.94
CA TYR A 67 0.70 -0.92 14.93
C TYR A 67 2.09 -0.31 14.66
N GLN A 68 3.13 -0.78 15.35
CA GLN A 68 4.49 -0.31 15.11
C GLN A 68 4.96 -0.61 13.68
N ARG A 69 4.65 -1.79 13.14
CA ARG A 69 4.93 -2.13 11.74
C ARG A 69 4.17 -1.23 10.77
N ALA A 70 2.91 -0.92 11.04
CA ALA A 70 2.11 -0.02 10.23
C ALA A 70 2.70 1.40 10.24
N MET A 71 3.04 1.94 11.42
CA MET A 71 3.68 3.25 11.55
C MET A 71 5.00 3.31 10.77
N ASN A 72 5.88 2.33 10.94
CA ASN A 72 7.16 2.27 10.23
C ASN A 72 6.97 2.17 8.71
N SER A 73 5.99 1.37 8.25
CA SER A 73 5.66 1.23 6.83
C SER A 73 5.13 2.54 6.24
N MET A 74 4.23 3.22 6.96
CA MET A 74 3.65 4.50 6.51
C MET A 74 4.68 5.63 6.49
N ALA A 75 5.54 5.71 7.51
CA ALA A 75 6.59 6.74 7.61
C ALA A 75 7.73 6.55 6.58
N ARG A 76 7.97 5.32 6.11
CA ARG A 76 9.03 5.04 5.12
C ARG A 76 8.72 5.70 3.78
N LEU A 77 9.62 6.56 3.29
CA LEU A 77 9.47 7.18 1.97
C LEU A 77 9.57 6.16 0.82
N ASN A 78 8.81 6.39 -0.25
CA ASN A 78 8.90 5.61 -1.49
C ASN A 78 10.06 6.03 -2.41
N LYS A 79 10.96 6.92 -1.94
CA LYS A 79 12.07 7.50 -2.72
C LYS A 79 12.97 6.44 -3.35
N ILE A 80 13.33 5.40 -2.60
CA ILE A 80 14.15 4.28 -3.11
C ILE A 80 13.40 3.53 -4.21
N GLY A 81 12.10 3.28 -4.01
CA GLY A 81 11.26 2.64 -5.03
C GLY A 81 11.25 3.42 -6.34
N ALA A 82 11.06 4.74 -6.26
CA ALA A 82 11.09 5.62 -7.43
C ALA A 82 12.45 5.58 -8.17
N SER A 83 13.57 5.54 -7.44
CA SER A 83 14.89 5.41 -8.07
C SER A 83 15.10 4.02 -8.72
N LEU A 84 14.62 2.95 -8.08
CA LEU A 84 14.76 1.60 -8.61
C LEU A 84 13.87 1.35 -9.83
N MET A 85 12.74 2.05 -9.96
CA MET A 85 11.89 1.98 -11.15
C MET A 85 12.65 2.33 -12.43
N HIS A 86 13.49 3.37 -12.40
CA HIS A 86 14.36 3.74 -13.52
C HIS A 86 15.38 2.65 -13.83
N LYS A 87 16.05 2.13 -12.80
CA LYS A 87 17.08 1.09 -12.95
C LYS A 87 16.55 -0.21 -13.57
N TYR A 88 15.32 -0.59 -13.22
CA TYR A 88 14.69 -1.84 -13.65
C TYR A 88 13.62 -1.63 -14.74
N ASN A 89 13.58 -0.44 -15.36
CA ASN A 89 12.71 -0.11 -16.47
C ASN A 89 11.21 -0.39 -16.21
N ALA A 90 10.70 0.10 -15.07
CA ALA A 90 9.29 -0.05 -14.74
C ALA A 90 8.40 0.69 -15.75
N HIS A 91 7.33 0.04 -16.19
CA HIS A 91 6.45 0.56 -17.23
C HIS A 91 5.34 1.48 -16.73
N ALA A 92 4.86 1.24 -15.51
CA ALA A 92 3.85 2.07 -14.87
C ALA A 92 3.91 1.91 -13.34
N CYS A 93 3.40 2.88 -12.60
CA CYS A 93 3.22 2.76 -11.16
C CYS A 93 2.03 3.57 -10.66
N THR A 94 1.52 3.17 -9.50
CA THR A 94 0.60 3.96 -8.69
C THR A 94 0.95 3.73 -7.22
N ASP A 95 0.69 4.71 -6.36
CA ASP A 95 0.70 4.51 -4.92
C ASP A 95 -0.63 3.89 -4.45
N VAL A 96 -0.63 3.31 -3.24
CA VAL A 96 -1.84 2.72 -2.64
C VAL A 96 -2.17 3.50 -1.39
N THR A 97 -3.30 4.21 -1.40
CA THR A 97 -3.76 5.06 -0.30
C THR A 97 -5.20 4.70 0.10
N GLY A 98 -6.08 5.69 0.25
CA GLY A 98 -7.40 5.54 0.89
C GLY A 98 -8.40 4.67 0.11
N PHE A 99 -8.20 4.49 -1.20
CA PHE A 99 -9.08 3.64 -2.02
C PHE A 99 -8.74 2.14 -1.94
N GLY A 100 -7.66 1.79 -1.25
CA GLY A 100 -7.19 0.42 -1.16
C GLY A 100 -6.59 -0.12 -2.46
N LEU A 101 -5.96 -1.30 -2.38
CA LEU A 101 -5.18 -1.85 -3.50
C LEU A 101 -6.01 -2.03 -4.77
N LEU A 102 -7.23 -2.59 -4.65
CA LEU A 102 -8.06 -2.88 -5.81
C LEU A 102 -8.47 -1.60 -6.56
N GLY A 103 -8.85 -0.54 -5.84
CA GLY A 103 -9.23 0.73 -6.45
C GLY A 103 -8.06 1.37 -7.22
N HIS A 104 -6.88 1.39 -6.62
CA HIS A 104 -5.67 1.91 -7.27
C HIS A 104 -5.23 1.05 -8.47
N ALA A 105 -5.29 -0.29 -8.35
CA ALA A 105 -4.96 -1.19 -9.45
C ALA A 105 -5.93 -1.05 -10.64
N GLN A 106 -7.24 -0.93 -10.38
CA GLN A 106 -8.23 -0.69 -11.42
C GLN A 106 -8.02 0.67 -12.10
N ASN A 107 -7.72 1.72 -11.33
CA ASN A 107 -7.46 3.03 -11.90
C ASN A 107 -6.20 3.02 -12.78
N LEU A 108 -5.13 2.36 -12.33
CA LEU A 108 -3.92 2.22 -13.12
C LEU A 108 -4.19 1.42 -14.39
N ALA A 109 -4.88 0.28 -14.32
CA ALA A 109 -5.22 -0.52 -15.51
C ALA A 109 -6.00 0.29 -16.56
N LYS A 110 -6.97 1.11 -16.13
CA LYS A 110 -7.75 1.98 -17.02
C LYS A 110 -6.94 3.10 -17.69
N HIS A 111 -5.79 3.47 -17.14
CA HIS A 111 -4.91 4.51 -17.67
C HIS A 111 -3.86 3.97 -18.65
N GLN A 112 -3.83 2.67 -18.93
CA GLN A 112 -2.83 2.10 -19.83
C GLN A 112 -3.21 2.34 -21.30
N LYS A 113 -2.20 2.60 -22.13
CA LYS A 113 -2.36 2.72 -23.59
C LYS A 113 -2.59 1.37 -24.28
N HIS A 114 -2.02 0.32 -23.71
CA HIS A 114 -2.21 -1.04 -24.19
C HIS A 114 -3.44 -1.67 -23.56
N ASP A 115 -4.07 -2.60 -24.27
CA ASP A 115 -5.19 -3.39 -23.73
C ASP A 115 -4.64 -4.43 -22.76
N VAL A 116 -4.62 -4.08 -21.47
CA VAL A 116 -4.06 -4.90 -20.39
C VAL A 116 -5.02 -5.00 -19.22
N SER A 117 -4.95 -6.12 -18.51
CA SER A 117 -5.68 -6.36 -17.27
C SER A 117 -4.73 -6.86 -16.19
N PHE A 118 -4.97 -6.43 -14.95
CA PHE A 118 -4.12 -6.75 -13.81
C PHE A 118 -4.72 -7.88 -12.98
N VAL A 119 -3.95 -8.96 -12.79
CA VAL A 119 -4.32 -10.10 -11.95
C VAL A 119 -3.42 -10.15 -10.73
N ILE A 120 -4.00 -9.97 -9.54
CA ILE A 120 -3.27 -9.97 -8.26
C ILE A 120 -3.41 -11.35 -7.63
N HIS A 121 -2.29 -12.07 -7.53
CA HIS A 121 -2.27 -13.45 -7.06
C HIS A 121 -2.07 -13.60 -5.55
N ASN A 122 -1.39 -12.63 -4.94
CA ASN A 122 -1.04 -12.67 -3.52
C ASN A 122 -1.04 -11.26 -2.94
N LEU A 123 -1.31 -11.19 -1.63
CA LEU A 123 -1.42 -9.94 -0.90
C LEU A 123 -0.48 -9.99 0.31
N PRO A 124 0.62 -9.23 0.32
CA PRO A 124 1.43 -9.07 1.53
C PRO A 124 0.63 -8.24 2.52
N ILE A 125 0.22 -8.83 3.65
CA ILE A 125 -0.57 -8.20 4.70
C ILE A 125 0.25 -8.19 5.98
N ILE A 126 0.17 -7.11 6.78
CA ILE A 126 0.76 -7.08 8.12
C ILE A 126 0.21 -8.29 8.91
N ALA A 127 1.11 -9.05 9.54
CA ALA A 127 0.77 -10.28 10.24
C ALA A 127 -0.43 -10.08 11.19
N LYS A 128 -1.34 -11.08 11.22
CA LYS A 128 -2.60 -11.08 12.00
C LYS A 128 -3.65 -10.04 11.56
N MET A 129 -3.36 -9.12 10.66
CA MET A 129 -4.39 -8.14 10.24
C MET A 129 -5.45 -8.75 9.32
N ALA A 130 -5.11 -9.78 8.55
CA ALA A 130 -6.08 -10.51 7.75
C ALA A 130 -7.10 -11.33 8.59
N THR A 131 -6.79 -11.62 9.85
CA THR A 131 -7.67 -12.41 10.74
C THR A 131 -8.66 -11.57 11.53
N ILE A 132 -8.48 -10.25 11.56
CA ILE A 132 -9.32 -9.31 12.32
C ILE A 132 -9.90 -8.19 11.44
N SER A 133 -9.66 -8.26 10.13
CA SER A 133 -10.20 -7.36 9.11
C SER A 133 -11.65 -7.66 8.78
#